data_AF-V8NIF9-F1
#
_entry.id   AF-V8NIF9-F1
#
_cell.length_a   1.000
_cell.length_b   1.000
_cell.length_c   1.000
_cell.angle_alpha   90.00
_cell.angle_beta   90.00
_cell.angle_gamma   90.00
#
_symmetry.space_group_name_H-M   'P 1'
#
loop_
_entity.id
_entity.type
_entity.pdbx_description
1 polymer ?
#
loop_
_entity_poly.entity_id
_entity_poly.type
_entity_poly.pdbx_seq_one_letter_code
_entity_poly.pdbx_strand_id
1 'polypeptide(L)'
;MAEGEEGGDAAQVPPVRLWVRRMGVYCDENQATWLVAQEEEGGTLKARIRRIPVPLGEAVRPSRLPASQLPHMWQLSAGLQYRDSNSRVWGIEQHSTVASPGLNTVPYMFLQDHSLVMAAKDPCKKHACEIQKCLQANNYLESKCEAVFQEMRRCCAQYPKGVSLSCSGFKGVEKEREKQVPDSNQPPTLKP
;
A
#
# COMPACT_ATOMS: atom_id res chain seq x y z
N MET A 1 45.58 -7.69 23.06
CA MET A 1 45.41 -8.13 21.66
C MET A 1 43.95 -7.97 21.35
N ALA A 2 43.64 -7.08 20.41
CA ALA A 2 42.29 -6.82 19.94
C ALA A 2 41.98 -7.82 18.85
N GLU A 3 40.86 -8.51 18.97
CA GLU A 3 40.12 -9.06 17.84
C GLU A 3 38.65 -8.74 18.13
N GLY A 4 38.21 -7.61 17.61
CA GLY A 4 36.81 -7.40 17.32
C GLY A 4 36.52 -8.00 15.96
N GLU A 5 35.34 -8.56 15.79
CA GLU A 5 34.51 -8.25 14.62
C GLU A 5 33.06 -8.63 14.91
N GLU A 6 32.19 -7.67 14.68
CA GLU A 6 30.75 -7.72 14.82
C GLU A 6 30.16 -8.85 13.96
N GLY A 7 29.56 -9.86 14.60
CA GLY A 7 28.55 -10.71 13.99
C GLY A 7 27.20 -10.00 13.94
N GLY A 8 27.16 -8.80 13.37
CA GLY A 8 25.92 -8.06 13.12
C GLY A 8 25.12 -8.77 12.03
N ASP A 9 23.93 -9.22 12.40
CA ASP A 9 22.88 -9.77 11.54
C ASP A 9 22.84 -9.05 10.19
N ALA A 10 23.48 -9.65 9.18
CA ALA A 10 23.36 -9.21 7.80
C ALA A 10 21.96 -9.58 7.33
N ALA A 11 20.96 -8.83 7.78
CA ALA A 11 19.64 -8.77 7.18
C ALA A 11 19.84 -8.42 5.70
N GLN A 12 19.95 -9.47 4.87
CA GLN A 12 20.42 -9.40 3.50
C GLN A 12 19.61 -8.36 2.75
N VAL A 13 20.23 -7.23 2.39
CA VAL A 13 19.57 -6.10 1.72
C VAL A 13 18.78 -6.62 0.50
N PRO A 14 17.52 -6.17 0.32
CA PRO A 14 16.72 -6.61 -0.83
C PRO A 14 17.41 -6.20 -2.14
N PRO A 15 17.33 -7.03 -3.20
CA PRO A 15 18.00 -6.76 -4.47
C PRO A 15 17.52 -5.43 -5.07
N VAL A 16 18.43 -4.67 -5.65
CA VAL A 16 18.07 -3.36 -6.22
C VAL A 16 17.23 -3.56 -7.48
N ARG A 17 17.52 -4.57 -8.29
CA ARG A 17 16.79 -4.85 -9.53
C ARG A 17 16.57 -6.34 -9.70
N LEU A 18 15.40 -6.70 -10.23
CA LEU A 18 15.07 -8.07 -10.61
C LEU A 18 14.59 -8.08 -12.06
N TRP A 19 15.20 -8.90 -12.91
CA TRP A 19 14.79 -9.06 -14.32
C TRP A 19 14.29 -10.46 -14.57
N VAL A 20 13.13 -10.57 -15.22
CA VAL A 20 12.60 -11.86 -15.64
C VAL A 20 13.54 -12.50 -16.66
N ARG A 21 13.87 -13.78 -16.44
CA ARG A 21 14.66 -14.58 -17.38
C ARG A 21 13.82 -15.65 -18.05
N ARG A 22 12.88 -16.22 -17.31
CA ARG A 22 11.81 -17.12 -17.77
C ARG A 22 10.64 -17.06 -16.80
N MET A 23 9.51 -17.69 -17.13
CA MET A 23 8.32 -17.68 -16.28
C MET A 23 8.67 -18.16 -14.85
N GLY A 24 8.44 -17.29 -13.87
CA GLY A 24 8.71 -17.54 -12.45
C GLY A 24 10.19 -17.54 -12.04
N VAL A 25 11.13 -17.16 -12.92
CA VAL A 25 12.56 -17.05 -12.59
C VAL A 25 13.11 -15.68 -12.96
N TYR A 26 13.62 -14.99 -11.95
CA TYR A 26 14.20 -13.67 -12.03
C TYR A 26 15.70 -13.73 -11.70
N CYS A 27 16.46 -12.78 -12.23
CA CYS A 27 17.86 -12.57 -11.88
C CYS A 27 18.02 -11.19 -11.24
N ASP A 28 18.91 -11.08 -10.26
CA ASP A 28 19.30 -9.79 -9.68
C ASP A 28 20.59 -9.21 -10.30
N GLU A 29 21.02 -8.04 -9.82
CA GLU A 29 22.25 -7.37 -10.26
C GLU A 29 23.53 -8.18 -10.04
N ASN A 30 23.50 -9.12 -9.11
CA ASN A 30 24.60 -10.01 -8.78
C ASN A 30 24.50 -11.35 -9.54
N GLN A 31 23.61 -11.43 -10.54
CA GLN A 31 23.31 -12.64 -11.31
C GLN A 31 22.75 -13.80 -10.48
N ALA A 32 22.31 -13.55 -9.24
CA ALA A 32 21.67 -14.57 -8.43
C ALA A 32 20.24 -14.81 -8.93
N THR A 33 19.80 -16.06 -8.83
CA THR A 33 18.48 -16.47 -9.29
C THR A 33 17.44 -16.43 -8.17
N TRP A 34 16.27 -15.93 -8.53
CA TRP A 34 15.13 -15.74 -7.67
C TRP A 34 13.91 -16.45 -8.26
N LEU A 35 13.32 -17.38 -7.51
CA LEU A 35 12.05 -17.98 -7.86
C LEU A 35 10.92 -17.09 -7.38
N VAL A 36 10.00 -16.78 -8.29
CA VAL A 36 8.87 -15.89 -8.03
C VAL A 36 7.58 -16.61 -8.37
N ALA A 37 6.74 -16.80 -7.36
CA ALA A 37 5.40 -17.35 -7.52
C ALA A 37 4.37 -16.23 -7.35
N GLN A 38 3.42 -16.15 -8.28
CA GLN A 38 2.27 -15.24 -8.17
C GLN A 38 1.17 -15.87 -7.31
N GLU A 39 0.50 -15.05 -6.52
CA GLU A 39 -0.65 -15.42 -5.69
C GLU A 39 -1.68 -14.28 -5.79
N GLU A 40 -2.97 -14.60 -5.86
CA GLU A 40 -4.02 -13.58 -5.93
C GLU A 40 -4.99 -13.82 -4.77
N GLU A 41 -5.14 -12.82 -3.90
CA GLU A 41 -6.02 -12.89 -2.73
C GLU A 41 -6.88 -11.63 -2.68
N GLY A 42 -8.21 -11.80 -2.74
CA GLY A 42 -9.15 -10.67 -2.69
C GLY A 42 -8.97 -9.66 -3.83
N GLY A 43 -8.54 -10.12 -5.01
CA GLY A 43 -8.23 -9.28 -6.17
C GLY A 43 -6.91 -8.50 -6.05
N THR A 44 -6.14 -8.71 -4.98
CA THR A 44 -4.79 -8.15 -4.82
C THR A 44 -3.76 -9.15 -5.28
N LEU A 45 -2.93 -8.74 -6.23
CA LEU A 45 -1.82 -9.56 -6.72
C LEU A 45 -0.66 -9.52 -5.72
N LYS A 46 -0.12 -10.69 -5.39
CA LYS A 46 0.98 -10.89 -4.47
C LYS A 46 2.07 -11.73 -5.13
N ALA A 47 3.31 -11.53 -4.74
CA ALA A 47 4.44 -12.28 -5.25
C ALA A 47 5.30 -12.82 -4.10
N ARG A 48 5.51 -14.13 -4.09
CA ARG A 48 6.39 -14.83 -3.16
C ARG A 48 7.73 -15.04 -3.84
N ILE A 49 8.77 -14.42 -3.31
CA ILE A 49 10.09 -14.37 -3.92
C ILE A 49 11.08 -15.12 -3.01
N ARG A 50 11.83 -16.06 -3.58
CA ARG A 50 12.86 -16.83 -2.86
C ARG A 50 14.15 -16.87 -3.67
N ARG A 51 15.29 -16.59 -3.03
CA ARG A 51 16.59 -16.74 -3.67
C ARG A 51 16.97 -18.21 -3.71
N ILE A 52 16.89 -18.83 -4.88
CA ILE A 52 17.20 -20.26 -5.05
C ILE A 52 18.16 -20.36 -6.24
N PRO A 53 19.33 -21.00 -6.09
CA PRO A 53 20.24 -21.24 -7.20
C PRO A 53 19.59 -22.22 -8.18
N VAL A 54 19.30 -21.74 -9.39
CA VAL A 54 18.68 -22.54 -10.43
C VAL A 54 19.59 -22.53 -11.65
N PRO A 55 19.87 -23.68 -12.28
CA PRO A 55 20.67 -23.70 -13.49
C PRO A 55 20.04 -22.78 -14.55
N LEU A 56 20.83 -21.78 -14.93
CA LEU A 56 20.47 -20.75 -15.90
C LEU A 56 20.44 -21.41 -17.28
N GLY A 57 19.29 -22.00 -17.63
CA GLY A 57 19.02 -22.45 -18.99
C GLY A 57 19.00 -21.29 -20.01
N GLU A 58 18.60 -21.59 -21.24
CA GLU A 58 18.54 -20.60 -22.31
C GLU A 58 17.62 -19.42 -21.94
N ALA A 59 18.11 -18.19 -22.09
CA ALA A 59 17.36 -16.99 -21.75
C ALA A 59 16.17 -16.82 -22.72
N VAL A 60 14.97 -16.71 -22.18
CA VAL A 60 13.76 -16.57 -23.01
C VAL A 60 13.54 -15.10 -23.32
N ARG A 61 13.30 -14.76 -24.59
CA ARG A 61 12.93 -13.40 -24.99
C ARG A 61 11.59 -12.99 -24.35
N PRO A 62 11.44 -11.73 -23.90
CA PRO A 62 10.18 -11.25 -23.32
C PRO A 62 8.95 -11.49 -24.20
N SER A 63 9.09 -11.40 -25.53
CA SER A 63 8.00 -11.65 -26.49
C SER A 63 7.56 -13.12 -26.61
N ARG A 64 8.37 -14.05 -26.09
CA ARG A 64 8.06 -15.48 -26.03
C ARG A 64 7.63 -15.93 -24.64
N LEU A 65 7.54 -15.01 -23.67
CA LEU A 65 7.01 -15.33 -22.36
C LEU A 65 5.49 -15.43 -22.44
N PRO A 66 4.87 -16.45 -21.81
CA PRO A 66 3.43 -16.49 -21.68
C PRO A 66 2.94 -15.26 -20.92
N ALA A 67 1.71 -14.83 -21.20
CA ALA A 67 1.08 -13.70 -20.51
C ALA A 67 1.05 -13.98 -19.00
N SER A 68 1.97 -13.36 -18.28
CA SER A 68 2.10 -13.44 -16.82
C SER A 68 1.57 -12.16 -16.21
N GLN A 69 0.93 -12.24 -15.04
CA GLN A 69 0.55 -11.03 -14.30
C GLN A 69 1.78 -10.34 -13.67
N LEU A 70 2.90 -11.06 -13.56
CA LEU A 70 4.16 -10.54 -13.03
C LEU A 70 4.91 -9.71 -14.09
N PRO A 71 5.53 -8.60 -13.70
CA PRO A 71 6.24 -7.70 -14.60
C PRO A 71 7.56 -8.28 -15.09
N HIS A 72 8.10 -7.70 -16.15
CA HIS A 72 9.41 -8.12 -16.68
C HIS A 72 10.59 -7.64 -15.82
N MET A 73 10.40 -6.57 -15.07
CA MET A 73 11.45 -5.99 -14.25
C MET A 73 10.84 -5.32 -13.03
N TRP A 74 11.49 -5.50 -11.87
CA TRP A 74 11.28 -4.71 -10.67
C TRP A 74 12.54 -3.89 -10.37
N GLN A 75 12.34 -2.66 -9.92
CA GLN A 75 13.37 -1.74 -9.46
C GLN A 75 13.03 -1.23 -8.07
N LEU A 76 13.95 -1.43 -7.12
CA LEU A 76 13.82 -0.92 -5.77
C LEU A 76 13.81 0.61 -5.81
N SER A 77 12.73 1.19 -5.29
CA SER A 77 12.55 2.63 -5.08
C SER A 77 12.82 2.95 -3.61
N ALA A 78 13.02 4.23 -3.28
CA ALA A 78 13.33 4.63 -1.91
C ALA A 78 12.31 4.06 -0.89
N GLY A 79 12.81 3.31 0.10
CA GLY A 79 12.00 2.55 1.06
C GLY A 79 11.89 1.05 0.74
N LEU A 80 10.92 0.37 1.36
CA LEU A 80 10.62 -1.06 1.13
C LEU A 80 9.61 -1.23 -0.03
N GLN A 81 9.91 -0.66 -1.20
CA GLN A 81 8.97 -0.64 -2.33
C GLN A 81 9.68 -0.86 -3.67
N TYR A 82 9.14 -1.74 -4.51
CA TYR A 82 9.56 -1.91 -5.89
C TYR A 82 8.62 -1.19 -6.85
N ARG A 83 9.19 -0.62 -7.92
CA ARG A 83 8.46 -0.15 -9.08
C ARG A 83 8.70 -1.10 -10.25
N ASP A 84 7.65 -1.45 -10.96
CA ASP A 84 7.77 -2.42 -12.06
C ASP A 84 7.72 -1.79 -13.46
N SER A 85 7.97 -2.62 -14.49
CA SER A 85 7.94 -2.22 -15.91
C SER A 85 6.57 -1.71 -16.38
N ASN A 86 5.50 -2.08 -15.68
CA ASN A 86 4.13 -1.67 -15.95
C ASN A 86 3.73 -0.45 -15.10
N SER A 87 4.71 0.21 -14.47
CA SER A 87 4.53 1.34 -13.54
C SER A 87 3.71 1.02 -12.29
N ARG A 88 3.51 -0.26 -11.93
CA ARG A 88 2.90 -0.65 -10.66
C ARG A 88 3.91 -0.52 -9.53
N VAL A 89 3.37 -0.32 -8.32
CA VAL A 89 4.15 -0.23 -7.09
C VAL A 89 3.87 -1.45 -6.25
N TRP A 90 4.92 -2.12 -5.80
CA TRP A 90 4.88 -3.34 -5.01
C TRP A 90 5.54 -3.08 -3.65
N GLY A 91 4.79 -3.19 -2.55
CA GLY A 91 5.34 -3.09 -1.19
C GLY A 91 6.01 -4.39 -0.76
N ILE A 92 7.15 -4.30 -0.06
CA ILE A 92 7.80 -5.45 0.58
C ILE A 92 7.18 -5.62 1.97
N GLU A 93 6.16 -6.48 2.06
CA GLU A 93 5.41 -6.74 3.30
C GLU A 93 6.18 -7.63 4.27
N GLN A 94 6.99 -8.54 3.74
CA GLN A 94 7.83 -9.43 4.54
C GLN A 94 9.19 -9.58 3.89
N HIS A 95 10.25 -9.51 4.71
CA HIS A 95 11.61 -9.74 4.28
C HIS A 95 12.37 -10.49 5.36
N SER A 96 12.69 -11.75 5.12
CA SER A 96 13.35 -12.63 6.09
C SER A 96 14.07 -13.77 5.40
N THR A 97 14.88 -14.52 6.14
CA THR A 97 15.41 -15.81 5.69
C THR A 97 14.43 -16.92 6.07
N VAL A 98 14.11 -17.80 5.12
CA VAL A 98 13.22 -18.95 5.34
C VAL A 98 13.91 -20.26 5.00
N ALA A 99 13.51 -21.35 5.64
CA ALA A 99 13.99 -22.68 5.29
C ALA A 99 13.46 -23.11 3.90
N SER A 100 14.35 -23.66 3.07
CA SER A 100 14.02 -24.19 1.74
C SER A 100 14.32 -25.69 1.69
N PRO A 101 13.42 -26.54 1.16
CA PRO A 101 13.73 -27.95 0.96
C PRO A 101 14.97 -28.12 0.08
N GLY A 102 15.98 -28.84 0.57
CA GLY A 102 17.23 -29.10 -0.17
C GLY A 102 18.27 -27.95 -0.15
N LEU A 103 17.97 -26.83 0.50
CA LEU A 103 18.93 -25.74 0.76
C LEU A 103 18.92 -25.37 2.26
N ASN A 104 19.89 -24.59 2.72
CA ASN A 104 19.85 -23.97 4.07
C ASN A 104 18.75 -22.88 4.12
N THR A 105 18.93 -21.88 4.98
CA THR A 105 18.10 -20.67 4.96
C THR A 105 18.37 -19.85 3.70
N VAL A 106 17.29 -19.44 3.02
CA VAL A 106 17.35 -18.60 1.82
C VAL A 106 16.59 -17.29 2.04
N PRO A 107 17.05 -16.18 1.44
CA PRO A 107 16.30 -14.93 1.39
C PRO A 107 14.90 -15.12 0.81
N TYR A 108 13.92 -14.55 1.50
CA TYR A 108 12.52 -14.54 1.15
C TYR A 108 11.98 -13.12 1.21
N MET A 109 11.26 -12.74 0.16
CA MET A 109 10.46 -11.52 0.14
C MET A 109 9.02 -11.85 -0.20
N PHE A 110 8.10 -11.14 0.42
CA PHE A 110 6.69 -11.13 0.07
C PHE A 110 6.34 -9.75 -0.46
N LEU A 111 6.00 -9.66 -1.75
CA LEU A 111 5.59 -8.42 -2.37
C LEU A 111 4.07 -8.39 -2.53
N GLN A 112 3.48 -7.22 -2.33
CA GLN A 112 2.06 -6.99 -2.57
C GLN A 112 1.87 -5.83 -3.57
N ASP A 113 1.07 -6.04 -4.60
CA ASP A 113 0.66 -4.98 -5.53
C ASP A 113 -0.18 -3.94 -4.79
N HIS A 114 0.36 -2.73 -4.69
CA HIS A 114 -0.35 -1.56 -4.15
C HIS A 114 -0.96 -0.72 -5.28
N SER A 115 -0.88 -1.16 -6.54
CA SER A 115 -1.48 -0.44 -7.67
C SER A 115 -3.01 -0.40 -7.60
N LEU A 116 -3.65 -1.38 -6.95
CA LEU A 116 -5.08 -1.34 -6.67
C LEU A 116 -5.51 -0.17 -5.75
N VAL A 117 -4.60 0.31 -4.89
CA VAL A 117 -4.83 1.50 -4.07
C VAL A 117 -4.88 2.78 -4.92
N MET A 118 -4.34 2.76 -6.14
CA MET A 118 -4.36 3.90 -7.06
C MET A 118 -5.36 3.79 -8.23
N ALA A 119 -5.91 2.59 -8.48
CA ALA A 119 -6.78 2.35 -9.64
C ALA A 119 -8.27 2.21 -9.27
N ALA A 120 -8.62 1.93 -8.02
CA ALA A 120 -10.00 2.13 -7.58
C ALA A 120 -10.25 3.64 -7.53
N LYS A 121 -11.14 4.16 -8.38
CA LYS A 121 -11.67 5.52 -8.25
C LYS A 121 -11.99 5.74 -6.77
N ASP A 122 -11.34 6.74 -6.15
CA ASP A 122 -11.55 7.04 -4.74
C ASP A 122 -13.07 7.06 -4.47
N PRO A 123 -13.56 6.18 -3.57
CA PRO A 123 -14.99 5.91 -3.45
C PRO A 123 -15.78 7.15 -3.00
N CYS A 124 -15.12 8.10 -2.33
CA CYS A 124 -15.72 9.33 -1.84
C CYS A 124 -15.37 10.56 -2.69
N LYS A 125 -14.57 10.42 -3.75
CA LYS A 125 -14.19 11.51 -4.66
C LYS A 125 -15.39 12.22 -5.29
N LYS A 126 -16.47 11.48 -5.56
CA LYS A 126 -17.73 12.06 -6.06
C LYS A 126 -18.24 13.16 -5.12
N HIS A 127 -18.39 12.83 -3.84
CA HIS A 127 -18.88 13.76 -2.81
C HIS A 127 -17.90 14.93 -2.60
N ALA A 128 -16.59 14.68 -2.64
CA ALA A 128 -15.59 15.75 -2.57
C ALA A 128 -15.74 16.76 -3.72
N CYS A 129 -15.99 16.30 -4.95
CA CYS A 129 -16.28 17.18 -6.08
C CYS A 129 -17.61 17.93 -5.93
N GLU A 130 -18.64 17.30 -5.34
CA GLU A 130 -19.93 17.95 -5.09
C GLU A 130 -19.82 19.07 -4.05
N ILE A 131 -18.99 18.89 -3.01
CA ILE A 131 -18.68 19.95 -2.05
C ILE A 131 -18.06 21.15 -2.77
N GLN A 132 -17.06 20.93 -3.62
CA GLN A 132 -16.41 22.01 -4.37
C GLN A 132 -17.42 22.78 -5.24
N LYS A 133 -18.30 22.06 -5.95
CA LYS A 133 -19.37 22.67 -6.75
C LYS A 133 -20.34 23.49 -5.90
N CYS A 134 -20.76 22.93 -4.76
CA CYS A 134 -21.70 23.61 -3.87
C CYS A 134 -21.09 24.89 -3.28
N LEU A 135 -19.84 24.82 -2.80
CA LEU A 135 -19.15 25.98 -2.25
C LEU A 135 -18.97 27.07 -3.31
N GLN A 136 -18.54 26.72 -4.52
CA GLN A 136 -18.42 27.68 -5.62
C GLN A 136 -19.77 28.36 -5.95
N ALA A 137 -20.87 27.61 -5.95
CA ALA A 137 -22.20 28.16 -6.21
C ALA A 137 -22.76 29.02 -5.06
N ASN A 138 -22.25 28.84 -3.83
CA ASN A 138 -22.76 29.48 -2.63
C ASN A 138 -21.80 30.49 -2.01
N ASN A 139 -20.86 31.03 -2.79
CA ASN A 139 -19.83 31.97 -2.30
C ASN A 139 -19.05 31.41 -1.10
N TYR A 140 -18.76 30.12 -1.12
CA TYR A 140 -18.06 29.38 -0.08
C TYR A 140 -18.74 29.38 1.30
N LEU A 141 -20.05 29.65 1.35
CA LEU A 141 -20.84 29.51 2.57
C LEU A 141 -21.11 28.02 2.87
N GLU A 142 -20.34 27.45 3.78
CA GLU A 142 -20.44 26.04 4.17
C GLU A 142 -21.82 25.65 4.71
N SER A 143 -22.50 26.56 5.42
CA SER A 143 -23.83 26.32 6.00
C SER A 143 -24.89 25.91 4.97
N LYS A 144 -24.76 26.38 3.71
CA LYS A 144 -25.65 26.01 2.61
C LYS A 144 -25.32 24.65 1.99
N CYS A 145 -24.12 24.14 2.26
CA CYS A 145 -23.59 22.90 1.72
C CYS A 145 -23.52 21.76 2.76
N GLU A 146 -24.07 21.97 3.96
CA GLU A 146 -24.02 21.00 5.06
C GLU A 146 -24.54 19.61 4.65
N ALA A 147 -25.59 19.54 3.83
CA ALA A 147 -26.11 18.28 3.32
C ALA A 147 -25.05 17.49 2.49
N VAL A 148 -24.26 18.18 1.67
CA VAL A 148 -23.21 17.56 0.85
C VAL A 148 -22.02 17.13 1.73
N PHE A 149 -21.70 17.93 2.75
CA PHE A 149 -20.71 17.56 3.75
C PHE A 149 -21.12 16.32 4.56
N GLN A 150 -22.40 16.17 4.91
CA GLN A 150 -22.90 14.99 5.61
C GLN A 150 -22.79 13.72 4.76
N GLU A 151 -23.11 13.78 3.48
CA GLU A 151 -22.95 12.63 2.58
C GLU A 151 -21.47 12.24 2.41
N MET A 152 -20.57 13.22 2.36
CA MET A 152 -19.13 12.97 2.40
C MET A 152 -18.70 12.26 3.70
N ARG A 153 -19.18 12.72 4.87
CA ARG A 153 -18.92 12.07 6.16
C ARG A 153 -19.47 10.64 6.19
N ARG A 154 -20.69 10.42 5.67
CA ARG A 154 -21.33 9.10 5.57
C ARG A 154 -20.52 8.15 4.70
N CYS A 155 -20.04 8.64 3.55
CA CYS A 155 -19.14 7.88 2.68
C CYS A 155 -17.86 7.50 3.44
N CYS A 156 -17.23 8.45 4.14
CA CYS A 156 -16.02 8.18 4.92
C CYS A 156 -16.23 7.24 6.11
N ALA A 157 -17.42 7.17 6.69
CA ALA A 157 -17.76 6.24 7.76
C ALA A 157 -17.93 4.79 7.26
N GLN A 158 -18.23 4.60 5.97
CA GLN A 158 -18.43 3.29 5.36
C GLN A 158 -17.12 2.56 5.06
N TYR A 159 -16.00 3.28 4.90
CA TYR A 159 -14.71 2.70 4.49
C TYR A 159 -13.64 2.77 5.60
N PRO A 160 -12.77 1.74 5.72
CA PRO A 160 -11.61 1.79 6.60
C PRO A 160 -10.66 2.96 6.31
N LYS A 161 -9.90 3.38 7.33
CA LYS A 161 -8.90 4.46 7.19
C LYS A 161 -7.87 4.11 6.10
N GLY A 162 -7.60 5.07 5.21
CA GLY A 162 -6.60 4.93 4.15
C GLY A 162 -7.15 4.48 2.79
N VAL A 163 -8.44 4.12 2.71
CA VAL A 163 -9.08 3.68 1.45
C VAL A 163 -9.45 4.86 0.54
N SER A 164 -9.88 6.00 1.10
CA SER A 164 -10.18 7.22 0.36
C SER A 164 -9.24 8.35 0.82
N LEU A 165 -8.48 8.93 -0.11
CA LEU A 165 -7.65 10.10 0.13
C LEU A 165 -8.51 11.33 0.45
N SER A 166 -9.71 11.38 -0.14
CA SER A 166 -10.69 12.45 0.06
C SER A 166 -11.21 12.50 1.51
N CYS A 167 -11.17 11.39 2.24
CA CYS A 167 -11.59 11.30 3.64
C CYS A 167 -10.54 11.78 4.66
N SER A 168 -9.35 12.19 4.22
CA SER A 168 -8.26 12.63 5.11
C SER A 168 -8.65 13.83 6.01
N GLY A 169 -9.41 14.79 5.47
CA GLY A 169 -9.87 15.99 6.17
C GLY A 169 -11.21 15.86 6.91
N PHE A 170 -11.90 14.72 6.79
CA PHE A 170 -13.21 14.48 7.44
C PHE A 170 -13.10 13.70 8.75
N LYS A 171 -11.88 13.53 9.26
CA LYS A 171 -11.59 12.81 10.49
C LYS A 171 -12.07 13.63 11.69
N GLY A 172 -13.09 13.13 12.41
CA GLY A 172 -13.25 13.43 13.84
C GLY A 172 -14.41 14.33 14.28
N VAL A 173 -15.51 14.47 13.53
CA VAL A 173 -16.71 15.20 14.02
C VAL A 173 -17.62 14.33 14.92
N GLU A 174 -17.05 13.37 15.64
CA GLU A 174 -17.76 12.62 16.69
C GLU A 174 -17.24 12.97 18.11
N LYS A 175 -16.12 13.71 18.22
CA LYS A 175 -15.53 14.09 19.53
C LYS A 175 -15.74 15.53 19.96
N GLU A 176 -16.37 16.38 19.13
CA GLU A 176 -16.51 17.82 19.43
C GLU A 176 -17.92 18.24 19.82
N ARG A 177 -18.92 17.36 19.69
CA ARG A 177 -20.32 17.65 20.05
C ARG A 177 -20.63 17.59 21.54
N GLU A 178 -19.66 17.24 22.38
CA GLU A 178 -19.80 17.18 23.84
C GLU A 178 -19.22 18.40 24.58
N LYS A 179 -18.68 19.40 23.85
CA LYS A 179 -18.08 20.60 24.46
C LYS A 179 -18.85 21.91 24.24
N GLN A 180 -20.00 21.89 23.57
CA GLN A 180 -20.76 23.12 23.30
C GLN A 180 -22.22 22.97 23.72
N VAL A 181 -22.46 22.87 25.03
CA VAL A 181 -23.71 23.36 25.64
C VAL A 181 -23.31 24.51 26.57
N PRO A 182 -23.61 25.77 26.21
CA PRO A 182 -23.55 26.88 27.15
C PRO A 182 -24.68 26.74 28.16
N ASP A 183 -24.31 26.62 29.43
CA ASP A 183 -25.17 26.74 30.58
C ASP A 183 -25.80 28.14 30.62
N SER A 184 -27.11 28.22 30.36
CA SER A 184 -27.92 29.36 30.77
C SER A 184 -29.38 28.95 30.79
N ASN A 185 -29.87 28.57 31.98
CA ASN A 185 -31.21 28.89 32.44
C ASN A 185 -31.35 28.46 33.90
N GLN A 186 -31.01 29.37 34.80
CA GLN A 186 -31.43 29.33 36.20
C GLN A 186 -32.72 30.17 36.34
N PRO A 187 -33.86 29.58 36.72
CA PRO A 187 -34.98 30.33 37.28
C PRO A 187 -34.87 30.45 38.82
N PRO A 188 -35.48 31.49 39.43
CA PRO A 188 -35.21 31.89 40.80
C PRO A 188 -36.06 31.15 41.86
N THR A 189 -35.40 30.95 43.00
CA THR A 189 -35.83 30.79 44.41
C THR A 189 -37.32 30.66 44.77
N LEU A 190 -37.66 29.76 45.70
CA LEU A 190 -38.34 30.09 46.97
C LEU A 190 -38.40 28.89 47.95
N LYS A 191 -38.26 29.25 49.23
CA LYS A 191 -38.18 28.49 50.50
C LYS A 191 -39.45 27.68 50.85
N PRO A 192 -39.45 26.83 51.91
CA PRO A 192 -39.52 27.30 53.31
C PRO A 192 -38.20 27.24 54.10
#